data_AF-A0AA38FWM7-F1
#
_entry.id   AF-A0AA38FWM7-F1
#
_cell.length_a   1.000
_cell.length_b   1.000
_cell.length_c   1.000
_cell.angle_alpha   90.00
_cell.angle_beta   90.00
_cell.angle_gamma   90.00
#
_symmetry.space_group_name_H-M   'P 1'
#
loop_
_entity.id
_entity.type
_entity.pdbx_description
1 polymer ?
#
loop_
_entity_poly.entity_id
_entity_poly.type
_entity_poly.pdbx_seq_one_letter_code
_entity_poly.pdbx_strand_id
1 'polypeptide(L)' 'FVNVGKCCTPEEKRKFVKLLKKYMDVLAWSYADLKSFKPKDVQHDIPLKEDVKPFRQKQRHYNPKLS' A
#
# COMPACT_ATOMS: atom_id res chain seq x y z
N PHE A 1 -1.68 1.88 -15.11
CA PHE A 1 -0.41 2.57 -15.40
C PHE A 1 0.68 2.00 -14.49
N VAL A 2 1.86 1.66 -15.02
CA VAL A 2 2.98 1.12 -14.22
C VAL A 2 3.85 2.30 -13.79
N ASN A 3 3.89 2.58 -12.48
CA ASN A 3 4.72 3.64 -11.91
C ASN A 3 6.09 3.07 -11.55
N VAL A 4 7.14 3.59 -12.18
CA VAL A 4 8.53 3.23 -11.92
C VAL A 4 9.22 4.42 -11.25
N GLY A 5 10.16 4.13 -10.34
CA GLY A 5 10.82 5.12 -9.48
C GLY A 5 11.28 6.38 -10.20
N LYS A 6 11.19 7.52 -9.51
CA LYS A 6 11.48 8.85 -10.07
C LYS A 6 12.92 8.96 -10.59
N CYS A 7 13.86 8.34 -9.88
CA CYS A 7 15.30 8.39 -10.16
C CYS A 7 15.78 7.42 -11.27
N CYS A 8 14.90 6.60 -11.85
CA CYS A 8 15.30 5.71 -12.94
C CYS A 8 15.46 6.50 -14.25
N THR A 9 16.51 6.16 -15.00
CA THR A 9 16.72 6.65 -16.36
C THR A 9 15.60 6.19 -17.30
N PRO A 10 15.38 6.85 -18.45
CA PRO A 10 14.36 6.45 -19.41
C PRO A 10 14.52 5.00 -19.90
N GLU A 11 15.75 4.53 -20.07
CA GLU A 11 16.03 3.16 -20.51
C GLU A 11 15.70 2.13 -19.43
N GLU A 12 16.09 2.38 -18.18
CA GLU A 12 15.73 1.54 -17.05
C GLU A 12 14.21 1.48 -16.88
N LYS A 13 13.51 2.61 -16.99
CA LYS A 13 12.04 2.64 -16.95
C LYS A 13 11.43 1.74 -18.02
N ARG A 14 11.94 1.77 -19.26
CA ARG A 14 11.47 0.89 -20.33
C ARG A 14 11.73 -0.59 -20.02
N LYS A 15 12.91 -0.93 -19.50
CA LYS A 15 13.27 -2.30 -19.09
C LYS A 15 12.37 -2.80 -17.96
N PHE A 16 12.16 -1.98 -16.93
CA PHE A 16 11.27 -2.30 -15.81
C PHE A 16 9.82 -2.46 -16.24
N VAL A 17 9.27 -1.56 -17.05
CA VAL A 17 7.90 -1.70 -17.56
C VAL A 17 7.76 -2.99 -18.39
N LYS A 18 8.74 -3.33 -19.22
CA LYS A 18 8.72 -4.58 -20.00
C LYS A 18 8.77 -5.82 -19.09
N LEU A 19 9.61 -5.80 -18.06
CA LEU A 19 9.73 -6.88 -17.10
C LEU A 19 8.44 -7.08 -16.30
N LEU A 20 7.90 -6.01 -15.72
CA LEU A 20 6.69 -6.05 -14.89
C LEU A 20 5.46 -6.50 -15.70
N LYS A 21 5.37 -6.12 -16.99
CA LYS A 21 4.31 -6.63 -17.88
C LYS A 21 4.49 -8.10 -18.22
N LYS A 22 5.73 -8.57 -18.39
CA LYS A 22 6.03 -9.97 -18.75
C LYS A 22 5.68 -10.93 -17.61
N TYR A 23 5.91 -10.53 -16.36
CA TYR A 23 5.68 -11.34 -15.17
C TYR A 23 4.46 -10.86 -14.39
N MET A 24 3.47 -10.27 -15.07
CA MET A 24 2.28 -9.75 -14.40
C MET A 24 1.48 -10.87 -13.73
N ASP A 25 1.47 -12.06 -14.31
CA ASP A 25 0.88 -13.29 -13.78
C ASP A 25 1.58 -13.83 -12.52
N VAL A 26 2.91 -13.67 -12.42
CA VAL A 26 3.71 -14.12 -11.27
C VAL A 26 3.77 -13.07 -10.15
N LEU A 27 3.79 -11.78 -10.53
CA LEU A 27 3.98 -10.66 -9.59
C LEU A 27 2.68 -10.00 -9.15
N ALA A 28 1.60 -10.10 -9.93
CA ALA A 28 0.30 -9.68 -9.46
C ALA A 28 -0.23 -10.78 -8.55
N TRP A 29 -0.03 -10.62 -7.25
CA TRP A 29 -0.87 -11.31 -6.29
C TRP A 29 -2.31 -10.95 -6.64
N SER A 30 -3.09 -11.95 -7.06
CA SER A 30 -4.51 -11.72 -7.19
C SER A 30 -5.04 -11.40 -5.80
N TYR A 31 -6.14 -10.66 -5.74
CA TYR A 31 -6.79 -10.43 -4.47
C TYR A 31 -7.19 -11.76 -3.80
N ALA A 32 -7.40 -12.83 -4.56
CA ALA A 32 -7.63 -14.17 -4.02
C ALA A 32 -6.35 -14.77 -3.39
N ASP A 33 -5.17 -14.52 -3.94
CA ASP A 33 -3.87 -14.99 -3.40
C ASP A 33 -3.49 -14.24 -2.12
N LEU A 34 -3.82 -12.95 -2.05
CA LEU A 34 -3.70 -12.13 -0.84
C LEU A 34 -4.70 -12.51 0.25
N LYS A 35 -5.88 -12.97 -0.18
CA LYS A 35 -7.05 -13.21 0.66
C LYS A 35 -7.25 -14.71 0.86
N SER A 36 -6.20 -15.36 1.36
CA SER A 36 -6.34 -16.67 2.02
C SER A 36 -7.18 -16.60 3.31
N PHE A 37 -7.56 -15.38 3.74
CA PHE A 37 -8.39 -15.14 4.92
C PHE A 37 -9.71 -14.50 4.53
N LYS A 38 -10.84 -15.02 5.02
CA LYS A 38 -12.15 -14.47 4.69
C LYS A 38 -12.20 -13.03 5.19
N PRO A 39 -12.87 -12.09 4.48
CA PRO A 39 -12.96 -10.70 4.93
C PRO A 39 -13.52 -10.56 6.35
N LYS A 40 -14.33 -11.52 6.82
CA LYS A 40 -14.80 -11.60 8.21
C LYS A 40 -13.70 -11.94 9.23
N ASP A 41 -12.65 -12.63 8.80
CA ASP A 41 -11.52 -13.07 9.64
C ASP A 41 -10.40 -12.00 9.70
N VAL A 42 -10.38 -11.05 8.76
CA VAL A 42 -9.36 -9.98 8.65
C VAL A 42 -9.90 -8.62 9.13
N GLN A 43 -11.22 -8.51 9.34
CA GLN A 43 -11.81 -7.27 9.80
C GLN A 43 -11.58 -7.13 11.31
N HIS A 44 -10.76 -6.16 11.68
CA HIS A 44 -10.67 -5.69 13.05
C HIS A 44 -11.64 -4.51 13.21
N ASP A 45 -12.74 -4.75 13.92
CA ASP A 45 -13.57 -3.66 14.39
C ASP A 45 -12.87 -3.05 15.61
N ILE A 46 -12.58 -1.75 15.53
CA ILE A 46 -12.10 -0.98 16.68
C ILE A 46 -13.37 -0.45 17.36
N PRO A 47 -13.79 -0.99 18.52
CA PRO A 47 -14.98 -0.48 19.19
C PRO A 47 -14.71 0.94 19.66
N LEU A 48 -15.51 1.90 19.17
CA LEU A 48 -15.58 3.24 19.75
C LEU A 48 -16.62 3.24 20.88
N LYS A 49 -16.42 4.11 21.88
CA LYS A 49 -17.45 4.38 22.88
C LYS A 49 -18.67 5.02 22.19
N GLU A 50 -19.86 4.60 22.59
CA GLU A 50 -21.14 4.97 21.94
C GLU A 50 -21.35 6.49 21.85
N ASP A 51 -20.92 7.24 22.86
CA ASP A 51 -21.09 8.70 22.91
C ASP A 51 -19.90 9.51 22.37
N VAL A 52 -18.91 8.87 21.76
CA VAL A 52 -17.68 9.54 21.31
C VAL A 52 -17.71 9.79 19.81
N LYS A 53 -17.76 11.08 19.45
CA LYS A 53 -17.61 11.50 18.05
C LYS A 53 -16.20 11.18 17.54
N PRO A 54 -16.06 10.64 16.31
CA PRO A 54 -14.76 10.45 15.69
C PRO A 54 -13.98 11.77 15.65
N PHE A 55 -12.76 11.77 16.16
CA PHE A 55 -11.88 12.93 16.15
C PHE A 55 -10.66 12.67 15.27
N ARG A 56 -10.46 13.53 14.26
CA ARG A 56 -9.25 13.50 13.44
C ARG A 56 -8.10 14.16 14.19
N GLN A 57 -7.15 13.35 14.67
CA GLN A 57 -5.94 13.89 15.28
C GLN A 57 -5.13 14.73 14.29
N LYS A 58 -4.58 15.85 14.75
CA LYS A 58 -3.63 16.65 13.95
C LYS A 58 -2.38 15.82 13.68
N GLN A 59 -1.84 15.94 12.47
CA GLN A 59 -0.58 15.30 12.10
C GLN A 59 0.52 15.79 13.05
N ARG A 60 1.21 14.85 13.71
CA ARG A 60 2.38 15.18 14.51
C ARG A 60 3.58 15.29 13.58
N HIS A 61 4.32 16.39 13.67
CA HIS A 61 5.62 16.48 13.04
C HIS A 61 6.62 15.64 13.85
N TYR A 62 7.48 14.91 13.14
CA TYR A 62 8.60 14.23 13.76
C TYR A 62 9.53 15.24 14.43
N ASN A 63 10.11 14.89 15.57
CA ASN A 63 11.03 15.79 16.28
C ASN A 63 12.30 15.98 15.43
N PRO A 64 12.62 17.20 14.97
CA PRO A 64 13.80 17.44 14.15
C PRO A 64 15.12 17.13 14.87
N LYS A 65 15.12 17.05 16.21
CA LYS A 65 16.30 16.63 17.00
C LYS A 65 16.58 15.12 16.92
N LEU A 66 15.64 14.34 16.39
CA LEU A 66 15.77 12.88 16.23
C LEU A 66 15.97 12.50 14.75
N SER A 67 16.14 13.48 13.85
CA SER A 67 16.33 13.26 12.41
C SER A 67 17.78 13.31 12.00
#